data_AF-A0A6J4TKN2-F1
#
_entry.id   AF-A0A6J4TKN2-F1
#
_cell.length_a   1.000
_cell.length_b   1.000
_cell.length_c   1.000
_cell.angle_alpha   90.00
_cell.angle_beta   90.00
_cell.angle_gamma   90.00
#
_symmetry.space_group_name_H-M   'P 1'
#
loop_
_entity.id
_entity.type
_entity.pdbx_description
1 polymer ?
#
loop_
_entity_poly.entity_id
_entity_poly.type
_entity_poly.pdbx_seq_one_letter_code
_entity_poly.pdbx_strand_id
1 'polypeptide(L)'
;MKHVSLPGVAAPSGCAACVADALRRETLPRRASVLDVGSGTGLLAITAAKRGARSVTALDGSLAARLSIRLNARLNGVRVKTLSANIEAALAGRRFDVIVCGVDGSAHTEDDAPAPLDRIVAAAVDGLRPCGFLLVSCPAGRDATFAVSALRAAGLEADVVSNAADTRAQHHGVVVIRARMPARPPRQVWESAGQDVAH
;
A
#
# COMPACT_ATOMS: atom_id res chain seq x y z
N MET A 1 -5.05 15.71 11.59
CA MET A 1 -3.78 15.71 10.82
C MET A 1 -3.76 16.96 9.96
N LYS A 2 -2.63 17.66 9.80
CA LYS A 2 -2.56 18.82 8.88
C LYS A 2 -2.47 18.31 7.45
N HIS A 3 -3.20 18.90 6.52
CA HIS A 3 -3.33 18.38 5.16
C HIS A 3 -3.48 19.51 4.14
N VAL A 4 -2.76 19.39 3.03
CA VAL A 4 -2.84 20.24 1.85
C VAL A 4 -2.81 19.36 0.60
N SER A 5 -3.67 19.66 -0.36
CA SER A 5 -3.62 19.08 -1.72
C SER A 5 -3.11 20.15 -2.68
N LEU A 6 -2.04 19.87 -3.43
CA LEU A 6 -1.63 20.75 -4.52
C LEU A 6 -2.63 20.67 -5.68
N PRO A 7 -2.72 21.71 -6.54
CA PRO A 7 -3.56 21.68 -7.73
C PRO A 7 -3.32 20.42 -8.57
N GLY A 8 -4.39 19.76 -9.00
CA GLY A 8 -4.31 18.51 -9.76
C GLY A 8 -4.10 17.23 -8.92
N VAL A 9 -4.06 17.32 -7.59
CA VAL A 9 -4.00 16.15 -6.70
C VAL A 9 -5.33 16.01 -5.97
N ALA A 10 -5.98 14.86 -6.12
CA ALA A 10 -7.21 14.55 -5.41
C ALA A 10 -7.01 14.57 -3.89
N ALA A 11 -8.04 14.99 -3.14
CA ALA A 11 -8.06 14.82 -1.69
C ALA A 11 -8.05 13.31 -1.33
N PRO A 12 -7.61 12.93 -0.12
CA PRO A 12 -7.64 11.53 0.31
C PRO A 12 -9.05 10.94 0.16
N SER A 13 -9.12 9.78 -0.48
CA SER A 13 -10.37 9.06 -0.70
C SER A 13 -10.85 8.32 0.55
N GLY A 14 -12.10 7.84 0.51
CA GLY A 14 -12.64 6.95 1.53
C GLY A 14 -11.87 5.63 1.65
N CYS A 15 -11.35 5.11 0.54
CA CYS A 15 -10.49 3.94 0.53
C CYS A 15 -9.19 4.15 1.31
N ALA A 16 -8.49 5.26 1.05
CA ALA A 16 -7.29 5.63 1.80
C ALA A 16 -7.61 5.87 3.29
N ALA A 17 -8.78 6.44 3.62
CA ALA A 17 -9.22 6.61 5.00
C ALA A 17 -9.42 5.27 5.73
N CYS A 18 -10.13 4.32 5.12
CA CYS A 18 -10.35 2.98 5.69
C CYS A 18 -9.02 2.24 5.94
N VAL A 19 -8.09 2.28 4.99
CA VAL A 19 -6.75 1.68 5.15
C VAL A 19 -5.96 2.39 6.26
N ALA A 20 -6.07 3.72 6.38
CA ALA A 20 -5.43 4.45 7.46
C ALA A 20 -5.97 4.03 8.84
N ASP A 21 -7.28 3.78 8.95
CA ASP A 21 -7.91 3.31 10.18
C ASP A 21 -7.49 1.88 10.53
N ALA A 22 -7.43 0.97 9.55
CA ALA A 22 -6.88 -0.37 9.74
C ALA A 22 -5.42 -0.30 10.21
N LEU A 23 -4.59 0.51 9.54
CA LEU A 23 -3.18 0.71 9.90
C LEU A 23 -2.98 1.26 11.33
N ARG A 24 -3.92 2.09 11.82
CA ARG A 24 -3.88 2.60 13.20
C ARG A 24 -4.17 1.53 14.24
N ARG A 25 -4.86 0.45 13.87
CA ARG A 25 -5.18 -0.69 14.74
C ARG A 25 -4.09 -1.77 14.70
N GLU A 26 -3.34 -1.85 13.62
CA GLU A 26 -2.24 -2.80 13.47
C GLU A 26 -1.05 -2.51 14.39
N THR A 27 -0.36 -3.57 14.82
CA THR A 27 0.93 -3.46 15.51
C THR A 27 2.06 -3.46 14.48
N LEU A 28 2.77 -2.34 14.37
CA LEU A 28 3.93 -2.26 13.48
C LEU A 28 5.12 -3.00 14.10
N PRO A 29 5.88 -3.78 13.32
CA PRO A 29 7.15 -4.34 13.76
C PRO A 29 8.10 -3.26 14.28
N ARG A 30 8.98 -3.62 15.23
CA ARG A 30 10.01 -2.70 15.71
C ARG A 30 10.84 -2.23 14.54
N ARG A 31 10.98 -0.91 14.40
CA ARG A 31 11.71 -0.27 13.30
C ARG A 31 11.16 -0.60 11.90
N ALA A 32 9.84 -0.78 11.78
CA ALA A 32 9.18 -1.09 10.52
C ALA A 32 9.56 -0.12 9.38
N SER A 33 9.80 -0.71 8.23
CA SER A 33 9.91 -0.08 6.92
C SER A 33 8.57 -0.26 6.19
N VAL A 34 8.01 0.86 5.72
CA VAL A 34 6.67 0.88 5.12
C VAL A 34 6.76 1.40 3.68
N LEU A 35 6.03 0.76 2.78
CA LEU A 35 5.80 1.21 1.41
C LEU A 35 4.33 1.62 1.25
N ASP A 36 4.09 2.86 0.80
CA ASP A 36 2.76 3.37 0.44
C ASP A 36 2.67 3.47 -1.08
N VAL A 37 1.79 2.67 -1.69
CA VAL A 37 1.63 2.56 -3.14
C VAL A 37 0.42 3.37 -3.60
N GLY A 38 0.61 4.30 -4.54
CA GLY A 38 -0.46 5.21 -4.98
C GLY A 38 -0.79 6.24 -3.90
N SER A 39 0.25 6.87 -3.34
CA SER A 39 0.17 7.62 -2.08
C SER A 39 -0.65 8.92 -2.17
N GLY A 40 -0.82 9.48 -3.37
CA GLY A 40 -1.55 10.72 -3.63
C GLY A 40 -1.01 11.88 -2.79
N THR A 41 -1.76 12.27 -1.78
CA THR A 41 -1.38 13.34 -0.85
C THR A 41 -0.57 12.87 0.37
N GLY A 42 -0.41 11.57 0.55
CA GLY A 42 0.41 10.97 1.60
C GLY A 42 -0.32 10.58 2.88
N LEU A 43 -1.64 10.41 2.86
CA LEU A 43 -2.42 10.06 4.06
C LEU A 43 -1.88 8.80 4.75
N LEU A 44 -1.66 7.73 3.98
CA LEU A 44 -1.18 6.45 4.48
C LEU A 44 0.29 6.54 4.91
N ALA A 45 1.15 7.12 4.07
CA ALA A 45 2.57 7.35 4.39
C ALA A 45 2.77 8.12 5.70
N ILE A 46 2.03 9.22 5.90
CA ILE A 46 2.15 10.03 7.11
C ILE A 46 1.53 9.32 8.31
N THR A 47 0.43 8.57 8.11
CA THR A 47 -0.14 7.73 9.17
C THR A 47 0.87 6.69 9.64
N ALA A 48 1.55 5.99 8.73
CA ALA A 48 2.61 5.04 9.04
C ALA A 48 3.76 5.69 9.81
N ALA A 49 4.25 6.84 9.35
CA ALA A 49 5.34 7.56 10.01
C ALA A 49 4.96 7.99 11.43
N LYS A 50 3.74 8.49 11.64
CA LYS A 50 3.23 8.85 12.98
C LYS A 50 3.02 7.66 13.91
N ARG A 51 2.77 6.47 13.36
CA ARG A 51 2.69 5.21 14.11
C ARG A 51 4.07 4.66 14.52
N GLY A 52 5.15 5.37 14.19
CA GLY A 52 6.51 5.01 14.60
C GLY A 52 7.26 4.13 13.61
N ALA A 53 6.81 4.05 12.35
CA ALA A 53 7.61 3.45 11.29
C ALA A 53 8.99 4.14 11.22
N ARG A 54 10.07 3.35 11.16
CA ARG A 54 11.44 3.87 11.07
C ARG A 54 11.67 4.57 9.73
N SER A 55 11.10 4.03 8.66
CA SER A 55 11.25 4.55 7.32
C SER A 55 9.97 4.33 6.53
N VAL A 56 9.54 5.37 5.81
CA VAL A 56 8.38 5.30 4.92
C VAL A 56 8.79 5.73 3.53
N THR A 57 8.47 4.91 2.54
CA THR A 57 8.61 5.20 1.12
C THR A 57 7.22 5.32 0.51
N ALA A 58 6.94 6.41 -0.20
CA ALA A 58 5.67 6.69 -0.85
C ALA A 58 5.87 6.73 -2.38
N LEU A 59 5.07 5.97 -3.12
CA LEU A 59 5.09 5.90 -4.57
C LEU A 59 3.89 6.66 -5.13
N ASP A 60 4.15 7.57 -6.05
CA ASP A 60 3.10 8.18 -6.85
C ASP A 60 3.64 8.61 -8.21
N GLY A 61 2.83 8.50 -9.26
CA GLY A 61 3.21 8.85 -10.63
C GLY A 61 3.21 10.36 -10.85
N SER A 62 2.37 11.09 -10.11
CA SER A 62 2.25 12.53 -10.24
C SER A 62 3.37 13.24 -9.46
N LEU A 63 4.08 14.14 -10.15
CA LEU A 63 5.02 15.04 -9.49
C LEU A 63 4.29 15.92 -8.44
N ALA A 64 3.07 16.37 -8.74
CA ALA A 64 2.27 17.17 -7.82
C ALA A 64 1.88 16.37 -6.57
N ALA A 65 1.57 15.08 -6.71
CA ALA A 65 1.34 14.18 -5.58
C ALA A 65 2.60 14.05 -4.71
N ARG A 66 3.76 13.77 -5.33
CA ARG A 66 5.04 13.69 -4.60
C ARG A 66 5.40 14.97 -3.87
N LEU A 67 5.14 16.15 -4.46
CA LEU A 67 5.33 17.43 -3.78
C LEU A 67 4.34 17.62 -2.62
N SER A 68 3.07 17.23 -2.81
CA SER A 68 2.04 17.25 -1.75
C SER A 68 2.45 16.37 -0.56
N ILE A 69 2.96 15.16 -0.82
CA ILE A 69 3.46 14.25 0.23
C ILE A 69 4.59 14.92 1.02
N ARG A 70 5.56 15.55 0.35
CA ARG A 70 6.69 16.22 1.02
C ARG A 70 6.22 17.41 1.87
N LEU A 71 5.29 18.20 1.37
CA LEU A 71 4.68 19.31 2.12
C LEU A 71 3.93 18.78 3.34
N ASN A 72 3.05 17.80 3.16
CA ASN A 72 2.27 17.22 4.25
C ASN A 72 3.15 16.51 5.28
N ALA A 73 4.22 15.84 4.85
CA ALA A 73 5.19 15.25 5.76
C ALA A 73 5.85 16.33 6.63
N ARG A 74 6.29 17.45 6.04
CA ARG A 74 6.87 18.59 6.76
C ARG A 74 5.86 19.21 7.73
N LEU A 75 4.62 19.45 7.29
CA LEU A 75 3.54 20.02 8.12
C LEU A 75 3.20 19.14 9.33
N ASN A 76 3.43 17.83 9.22
CA ASN A 76 3.17 16.86 10.27
C ASN A 76 4.42 16.44 11.05
N GLY A 77 5.58 17.05 10.79
CA GLY A 77 6.83 16.77 11.51
C GLY A 77 7.38 15.37 11.27
N VAL A 78 7.08 14.74 10.13
CA VAL A 78 7.52 13.38 9.79
C VAL A 78 8.41 13.36 8.55
N ARG A 79 9.17 12.27 8.39
CA ARG A 79 10.00 12.04 7.20
C ARG A 79 9.38 10.95 6.33
N VAL A 80 9.17 11.26 5.05
CA VAL A 80 8.68 10.34 4.03
C VAL A 80 9.58 10.48 2.79
N LYS A 81 10.09 9.36 2.27
CA LYS A 81 10.81 9.31 1.00
C LYS A 81 9.78 9.15 -0.12
N THR A 82 9.85 9.98 -1.16
CA THR A 82 8.95 9.88 -2.32
C THR A 82 9.70 9.30 -3.52
N LEU A 83 9.11 8.36 -4.25
CA LEU A 83 9.60 7.84 -5.53
C LEU A 83 8.50 7.94 -6.58
N SER A 84 8.90 8.03 -7.86
CA SER A 84 7.97 7.94 -8.99
C SER A 84 7.37 6.53 -9.11
N ALA A 85 6.19 6.40 -9.70
CA ALA A 85 5.29 5.21 -9.72
C ALA A 85 5.86 3.87 -10.21
N ASN A 86 7.16 3.75 -10.49
CA ASN A 86 7.74 2.46 -10.81
C ASN A 86 7.88 1.61 -9.52
N ILE A 87 6.89 0.74 -9.28
CA ILE A 87 6.87 -0.22 -8.16
C ILE A 87 8.08 -1.14 -8.23
N GLU A 88 8.48 -1.60 -9.42
CA GLU A 88 9.66 -2.46 -9.59
C GLU A 88 10.93 -1.73 -9.13
N ALA A 89 11.09 -0.45 -9.50
CA ALA A 89 12.19 0.37 -9.02
C ALA A 89 12.12 0.61 -7.50
N ALA A 90 10.91 0.61 -6.91
CA ALA A 90 10.72 0.68 -5.47
C ALA A 90 11.14 -0.62 -4.75
N LEU A 91 10.95 -1.76 -5.41
CA LEU A 91 11.20 -3.11 -4.92
C LEU A 91 12.57 -3.69 -5.32
N ALA A 92 13.33 -3.03 -6.22
CA ALA A 92 14.64 -3.45 -6.71
C ALA A 92 15.63 -3.82 -5.57
N GLY A 93 15.63 -5.10 -5.18
CA GLY A 93 16.37 -5.65 -4.04
C GLY A 93 15.89 -5.19 -2.65
N ARG A 94 14.76 -4.50 -2.53
CA ARG A 94 14.24 -3.97 -1.26
C ARG A 94 12.96 -4.67 -0.85
N ARG A 95 12.89 -5.00 0.43
CA ARG A 95 11.69 -5.52 1.09
C ARG A 95 11.27 -4.64 2.26
N PHE A 96 9.97 -4.63 2.50
CA PHE A 96 9.26 -3.83 3.48
C PHE A 96 8.57 -4.73 4.50
N ASP A 97 8.38 -4.21 5.70
CA ASP A 97 7.64 -4.90 6.76
C ASP A 97 6.13 -4.68 6.59
N VAL A 98 5.75 -3.53 6.01
CA VAL A 98 4.36 -3.20 5.72
C VAL A 98 4.25 -2.58 4.33
N ILE A 99 3.28 -3.03 3.55
CA ILE A 99 2.85 -2.37 2.31
C ILE A 99 1.41 -1.88 2.52
N VAL A 100 1.11 -0.66 2.10
CA VAL A 100 -0.24 -0.10 2.19
C VAL A 100 -0.65 0.49 0.84
N CYS A 101 -1.92 0.33 0.48
CA CYS A 101 -2.46 0.88 -0.77
C CYS A 101 -3.95 1.22 -0.64
N GLY A 102 -4.29 2.47 -0.90
CA GLY A 102 -5.68 2.93 -1.03
C GLY A 102 -6.09 2.89 -2.50
N VAL A 103 -6.62 1.77 -2.96
CA VAL A 103 -7.10 1.62 -4.35
C VAL A 103 -8.45 2.31 -4.50
N ASP A 104 -8.47 3.34 -5.32
CA ASP A 104 -9.69 3.98 -5.82
C ASP A 104 -10.05 3.38 -7.18
N GLY A 105 -11.34 3.07 -7.40
CA GLY A 105 -11.83 2.45 -8.63
C GLY A 105 -11.62 3.29 -9.90
N SER A 106 -11.15 4.53 -9.76
CA SER A 106 -10.82 5.45 -10.86
C SER A 106 -9.36 5.40 -11.32
N ALA A 107 -8.56 4.45 -10.83
CA ALA A 107 -7.23 4.20 -11.38
C ALA A 107 -7.40 3.65 -12.81
N HIS A 108 -7.58 4.55 -13.77
CA HIS A 108 -7.60 4.26 -15.19
C HIS A 108 -6.33 3.50 -15.54
N THR A 109 -6.49 2.24 -15.93
CA THR A 109 -5.49 1.53 -16.71
C THR A 109 -5.52 2.14 -18.11
N GLU A 110 -4.44 2.81 -18.49
CA GLU A 110 -4.08 2.87 -19.91
C GLU A 110 -4.01 1.42 -20.42
N ASP A 111 -4.49 1.19 -21.65
CA ASP A 111 -4.66 -0.13 -22.27
C ASP A 111 -3.42 -1.04 -22.09
N ASP A 112 -3.68 -2.34 -21.87
CA ASP A 112 -2.74 -3.45 -21.61
C ASP A 112 -2.00 -3.51 -20.25
N ALA A 113 -2.23 -2.57 -19.33
CA ALA A 113 -1.69 -2.65 -17.97
C ALA A 113 -2.39 -3.73 -17.11
N PRO A 114 -1.66 -4.56 -16.33
CA PRO A 114 -2.28 -5.47 -15.35
C PRO A 114 -3.20 -4.71 -14.42
N ALA A 115 -4.31 -5.34 -14.02
CA ALA A 115 -5.28 -4.70 -13.16
C ALA A 115 -4.60 -4.14 -11.90
N PRO A 116 -5.08 -3.01 -11.33
CA PRO A 116 -4.47 -2.40 -10.15
C PRO A 116 -4.24 -3.39 -8.99
N LEU A 117 -5.06 -4.44 -8.90
CA LEU A 117 -4.93 -5.51 -7.93
C LEU A 117 -3.74 -6.44 -8.20
N ASP A 118 -3.52 -6.87 -9.45
CA ASP A 118 -2.44 -7.80 -9.81
C ASP A 118 -1.07 -7.19 -9.52
N ARG A 119 -0.92 -5.88 -9.81
CA ARG A 119 0.29 -5.11 -9.45
C ARG A 119 0.53 -5.08 -7.94
N ILE A 120 -0.53 -4.98 -7.15
CA ILE A 120 -0.43 -4.96 -5.69
C ILE A 120 -0.11 -6.35 -5.13
N VAL A 121 -0.70 -7.41 -5.72
CA VAL A 121 -0.38 -8.79 -5.37
C VAL A 121 1.09 -9.07 -5.66
N ALA A 122 1.58 -8.75 -6.86
CA ALA A 122 2.99 -8.88 -7.22
C ALA A 122 3.89 -8.07 -6.26
N ALA A 123 3.53 -6.82 -5.98
CA ALA A 123 4.27 -5.98 -5.05
C ALA A 123 4.34 -6.57 -3.63
N ALA A 124 3.28 -7.23 -3.18
CA ALA A 124 3.25 -7.89 -1.89
C ALA A 124 4.13 -9.14 -1.86
N VAL A 125 4.08 -9.94 -2.92
CA VAL A 125 4.88 -11.17 -3.08
C VAL A 125 6.38 -10.84 -3.10
N ASP A 126 6.79 -9.89 -3.94
CA ASP A 126 8.20 -9.54 -4.12
C ASP A 126 8.74 -8.64 -3.00
N GLY A 127 7.85 -7.80 -2.46
CA GLY A 127 8.22 -6.68 -1.60
C GLY A 127 8.05 -6.93 -0.11
N LEU A 128 7.33 -7.95 0.35
CA LEU A 128 7.18 -8.20 1.79
C LEU A 128 8.32 -9.04 2.36
N ARG A 129 8.80 -8.66 3.54
CA ARG A 129 9.62 -9.53 4.40
C ARG A 129 8.78 -10.66 5.01
N PRO A 130 9.40 -11.76 5.46
CA PRO A 130 8.74 -12.72 6.34
C PRO A 130 8.00 -12.04 7.48
N CYS A 131 6.78 -12.50 7.74
CA CYS A 131 5.87 -11.92 8.74
C CYS A 131 5.43 -10.47 8.47
N GLY A 132 5.86 -9.85 7.38
CA GLY A 132 5.35 -8.56 6.94
C GLY A 132 3.91 -8.68 6.44
N PHE A 133 3.21 -7.55 6.29
CA PHE A 133 1.82 -7.55 5.85
C PHE A 133 1.48 -6.41 4.89
N LEU A 134 0.51 -6.68 4.03
CA LEU A 134 -0.18 -5.75 3.15
C LEU A 134 -1.51 -5.33 3.79
N LEU A 135 -1.83 -4.03 3.71
CA LEU A 135 -3.21 -3.54 3.84
C LEU A 135 -3.64 -2.88 2.53
N VAL A 136 -4.73 -3.34 1.96
CA VAL A 136 -5.28 -2.79 0.72
C VAL A 136 -6.78 -2.61 0.80
N SER A 137 -7.29 -1.47 0.31
CA SER A 137 -8.73 -1.28 0.16
C SER A 137 -9.24 -2.00 -1.09
N CYS A 138 -10.42 -2.60 -0.97
CA CYS A 138 -11.23 -3.05 -2.08
C CYS A 138 -12.49 -2.16 -2.11
N PRO A 139 -12.66 -1.29 -3.14
CA PRO A 139 -13.80 -0.39 -3.22
C PRO A 139 -15.12 -1.14 -3.47
N ALA A 140 -16.24 -0.50 -3.15
CA ALA A 140 -17.57 -1.05 -3.35
C ALA A 140 -17.80 -1.48 -4.80
N GLY A 141 -18.34 -2.68 -5.01
CA GLY A 141 -18.60 -3.25 -6.35
C GLY A 141 -17.45 -4.09 -6.90
N ARG A 142 -16.29 -4.15 -6.24
CA ARG A 142 -15.23 -5.14 -6.52
C ARG A 142 -15.37 -6.33 -5.58
N ASP A 143 -15.17 -7.53 -6.12
CA ASP A 143 -15.28 -8.75 -5.32
C ASP A 143 -14.05 -8.90 -4.41
N ALA A 144 -14.23 -8.58 -3.12
CA ALA A 144 -13.20 -8.78 -2.12
C ALA A 144 -12.83 -10.26 -1.94
N THR A 145 -13.75 -11.18 -2.24
CA THR A 145 -13.50 -12.63 -2.20
C THR A 145 -12.50 -13.02 -3.28
N PHE A 146 -12.65 -12.45 -4.48
CA PHE A 146 -11.69 -12.66 -5.57
C PHE A 146 -10.30 -12.12 -5.19
N ALA A 147 -10.23 -10.92 -4.63
CA ALA A 147 -8.96 -10.33 -4.21
C ALA A 147 -8.28 -11.13 -3.09
N VAL A 148 -9.02 -11.59 -2.09
CA VAL A 148 -8.51 -12.49 -1.05
C VAL A 148 -8.02 -13.81 -1.65
N SER A 149 -8.77 -14.37 -2.59
CA SER A 149 -8.41 -15.64 -3.25
C SER A 149 -7.13 -15.50 -4.08
N ALA A 150 -6.97 -14.39 -4.80
CA ALA A 150 -5.75 -14.09 -5.56
C ALA A 150 -4.52 -13.96 -4.64
N LEU A 151 -4.65 -13.26 -3.52
CA LEU A 151 -3.58 -13.13 -2.51
C LEU A 151 -3.21 -14.49 -1.91
N ARG A 152 -4.20 -15.33 -1.60
CA ARG A 152 -3.99 -16.69 -1.08
C ARG A 152 -3.34 -17.60 -2.12
N ALA A 153 -3.76 -17.53 -3.37
CA ALA A 153 -3.15 -18.28 -4.47
C ALA A 153 -1.68 -17.88 -4.69
N ALA A 154 -1.33 -16.63 -4.41
CA ALA A 154 0.04 -16.12 -4.43
C ALA A 154 0.87 -16.50 -3.17
N GLY A 155 0.30 -17.26 -2.22
CA GLY A 155 1.00 -17.76 -1.03
C GLY A 155 0.95 -16.83 0.18
N LEU A 156 0.09 -15.80 0.19
CA LEU A 156 -0.13 -14.91 1.33
C LEU A 156 -1.30 -15.41 2.20
N GLU A 157 -1.22 -15.20 3.51
CA GLU A 157 -2.33 -15.40 4.44
C GLU A 157 -3.24 -14.17 4.42
N ALA A 158 -4.35 -14.21 3.69
CA ALA A 158 -5.22 -13.05 3.46
C ALA A 158 -6.63 -13.18 4.04
N ASP A 159 -7.11 -12.11 4.68
CA ASP A 159 -8.45 -12.00 5.28
C ASP A 159 -8.99 -10.56 5.20
N VAL A 160 -10.31 -10.41 5.26
CA VAL A 160 -10.97 -9.10 5.39
C VAL A 160 -10.94 -8.69 6.86
N VAL A 161 -10.38 -7.52 7.16
CA VAL A 161 -10.17 -7.06 8.56
C VAL A 161 -11.02 -5.88 8.97
N SER A 162 -11.69 -5.23 8.01
CA SER A 162 -12.72 -4.24 8.33
C SER A 162 -13.75 -4.16 7.22
N ASN A 163 -15.02 -4.21 7.60
CA ASN A 163 -16.15 -3.84 6.75
C ASN A 163 -16.60 -2.43 7.16
N ALA A 164 -16.95 -1.58 6.19
CA ALA A 164 -17.44 -0.21 6.42
C ALA A 164 -18.62 -0.09 7.42
N ALA A 165 -19.26 -1.19 7.79
CA ALA A 165 -20.22 -1.24 8.90
C ALA A 165 -19.63 -0.81 10.25
N ASP A 166 -18.30 -0.90 10.43
CA ASP A 166 -17.61 -0.68 11.73
C ASP A 166 -17.00 0.72 11.89
N THR A 167 -17.16 1.58 10.87
CA THR A 167 -16.55 2.92 10.88
C THR A 167 -17.55 3.97 10.41
N ARG A 168 -18.13 4.71 11.37
CA ARG A 168 -18.88 5.97 11.22
C ARG A 168 -19.28 6.35 9.77
N ALA A 169 -20.46 5.89 9.35
CA ALA A 169 -21.43 6.56 8.46
C ALA A 169 -20.97 7.24 7.13
N GLN A 170 -19.73 7.12 6.65
CA GLN A 170 -19.28 7.94 5.50
C GLN A 170 -18.75 7.17 4.27
N HIS A 171 -18.45 5.87 4.37
CA HIS A 171 -17.86 5.12 3.25
C HIS A 171 -18.52 3.74 3.05
N HIS A 172 -19.84 3.71 2.86
CA HIS A 172 -20.61 2.48 2.60
C HIS A 172 -19.96 1.64 1.49
N GLY A 173 -19.57 0.40 1.82
CA GLY A 173 -19.15 -0.61 0.86
C GLY A 173 -17.64 -0.75 0.60
N VAL A 174 -16.76 0.03 1.25
CA VAL A 174 -15.32 -0.22 1.21
C VAL A 174 -14.93 -1.30 2.22
N VAL A 175 -14.14 -2.26 1.77
CA VAL A 175 -13.57 -3.32 2.62
C VAL A 175 -12.05 -3.22 2.62
N VAL A 176 -11.41 -3.52 3.75
CA VAL A 176 -9.94 -3.60 3.84
C VAL A 176 -9.53 -5.05 3.95
N ILE A 177 -8.63 -5.45 3.05
CA ILE A 177 -8.00 -6.76 3.04
C ILE A 177 -6.63 -6.62 3.68
N ARG A 178 -6.34 -7.54 4.60
CA ARG A 178 -5.02 -7.73 5.19
C ARG A 178 -4.44 -9.02 4.67
N ALA A 179 -3.23 -8.97 4.12
CA ALA A 179 -2.52 -10.15 3.67
C ALA A 179 -1.15 -10.22 4.33
N ARG A 180 -0.79 -11.36 4.92
CA ARG A 180 0.46 -11.56 5.64
C ARG A 180 1.38 -12.49 4.87
N MET A 181 2.65 -12.13 4.79
CA MET A 181 3.70 -13.00 4.29
C MET A 181 4.03 -14.06 5.37
N PRO A 182 3.96 -15.37 5.04
CA PRO A 182 4.32 -16.42 5.97
C PRO A 182 5.76 -16.26 6.50
N ALA A 183 6.04 -16.81 7.69
CA ALA A 183 7.39 -16.79 8.26
C ALA A 183 8.41 -17.54 7.38
N ARG A 184 7.94 -18.55 6.63
CA ARG A 184 8.67 -19.29 5.61
C ARG A 184 7.91 -19.17 4.30
N PRO A 185 8.22 -18.16 3.47
CA PRO A 185 7.54 -18.00 2.20
C PRO A 185 7.89 -19.16 1.24
N PRO A 186 7.00 -19.45 0.28
CA PRO A 186 7.23 -20.50 -0.72
C PRO A 186 8.54 -20.22 -1.49
N ARG A 187 9.36 -21.25 -1.75
CA ARG A 187 10.65 -21.11 -2.45
C ARG A 187 10.54 -20.34 -3.77
N GLN A 188 9.44 -20.53 -4.50
CA GLN A 188 9.15 -19.87 -5.78
C GLN A 188 9.02 -18.34 -5.70
N VAL A 189 8.76 -17.75 -4.52
CA VAL A 189 8.52 -16.31 -4.36
C VAL A 189 9.81 -15.49 -4.47
N TRP A 190 10.99 -16.09 -4.27
CA TRP A 190 12.26 -15.35 -4.24
C TRP A 190 13.37 -15.87 -5.17
N GLU A 191 13.18 -17.00 -5.83
CA GLU A 191 14.16 -17.55 -6.78
C GLU A 191 14.28 -16.71 -8.07
N SER A 192 13.26 -15.91 -8.41
CA SER A 192 13.24 -15.02 -9.59
C SER A 192 14.00 -13.70 -9.44
N ALA A 193 14.49 -13.34 -8.24
CA ALA A 193 15.22 -12.08 -8.02
C ALA A 193 16.76 -12.24 -8.05
N GLY A 194 17.27 -13.45 -8.28
CA GLY A 194 18.70 -13.79 -8.18
C GLY A 194 19.39 -14.18 -9.49
N GLN A 195 18.68 -14.18 -10.62
CA GLN A 195 19.22 -14.57 -11.92
C GLN A 195 19.07 -13.45 -12.94
N ASP A 196 19.79 -12.33 -12.76
CA ASP A 196 20.09 -11.39 -13.85
C ASP A 196 21.26 -10.45 -13.49
N VAL A 197 22.36 -11.03 -12.98
CA VAL A 197 23.67 -10.37 -12.99
C VAL A 197 24.74 -11.41 -13.31
N ALA A 198 24.73 -11.90 -14.56
CA ALA A 198 25.91 -12.43 -15.26
C ALA A 198 25.50 -12.83 -16.68
N HIS A 199 25.70 -11.93 -17.64
CA HIS A 199 26.52 -12.15 -18.83
C HIS A 199 26.60 -10.89 -19.70
#